data_AF-A0A919R1H2-F1
#
_entry.id   AF-A0A919R1H2-F1
#
_cell.length_a   1.000
_cell.length_b   1.000
_cell.length_c   1.000
_cell.angle_alpha   90.00
_cell.angle_beta   90.00
_cell.angle_gamma   90.00
#
_symmetry.space_group_name_H-M   'P 1'
#
loop_
_entity.id
_entity.type
_entity.pdbx_description
1 polymer ?
#
loop_
_entity_poly.entity_id
_entity_poly.type
_entity_poly.pdbx_seq_one_letter_code
_entity_poly.pdbx_strand_id
1 'polypeptide(L)'
;MMSDFAAGFVPGRELSRAFYHQVVAPLAGAVPHGAALIGPGSEVLAFDTERSTDHDWGPRVLIFTDPAAARPLADRIAAHLPDRFGGYPTAFGSDRHPLHHGVQVTDLASFARAHLGFDPRGQITTADWLGASWQRLAEFTSGEVFHDGLGELAPARAALRWYPVPLWRYVLACQWRRIGQVEAFPGRCGEVGDDLGSRLVTARIAEDVMKLCLLMRRRYPPYTKWLGSAFARLPGSAEIGEALAGALGGRTWRDRERHLCRAYERLAALHNRLALTEPLDPAVRPFHDRPFQVIGADRFADALLAAAGPVPGARSPAGSVDQVSDAVEVLTDATRSRAVTRALHPAR
;
A
#
# COMPACT_ATOMS: atom_id res chain seq x y z
N MET A 1 36.50 6.38 5.49
CA MET A 1 36.04 7.52 4.66
C MET A 1 34.72 7.95 5.27
N MET A 2 34.72 9.02 6.09
CA MET A 2 33.50 9.55 6.69
C MET A 2 32.59 10.02 5.55
N SER A 3 31.39 9.44 5.41
CA SER A 3 30.46 9.85 4.36
C SER A 3 30.08 11.32 4.58
N ASP A 4 30.35 12.11 3.55
CA ASP A 4 30.08 13.53 3.46
C ASP A 4 28.58 13.75 3.27
N PHE A 5 27.80 13.53 4.34
CA PHE A 5 26.41 13.99 4.37
C PHE A 5 26.47 15.51 4.51
N ALA A 6 26.36 16.21 3.39
CA ALA A 6 26.28 17.67 3.35
C ALA A 6 25.16 18.18 4.27
N ALA A 7 25.27 19.42 4.74
CA ALA A 7 24.25 20.07 5.56
C ALA A 7 22.91 20.19 4.80
N GLY A 8 22.04 19.20 4.97
CA GLY A 8 20.76 19.09 4.29
C GLY A 8 20.06 17.76 4.57
N PHE A 9 18.78 17.68 4.19
CA PHE A 9 18.00 16.45 4.31
C PHE A 9 18.61 15.33 3.46
N VAL A 10 18.81 14.16 4.08
CA VAL A 10 19.27 12.94 3.43
C VAL A 10 18.08 11.99 3.31
N PRO A 11 17.75 11.42 2.14
CA PRO A 11 16.71 10.40 2.04
C PRO A 11 17.02 9.21 2.96
N GLY A 12 16.03 8.75 3.73
CA GLY A 12 16.22 7.73 4.76
C GLY A 12 16.71 6.39 4.22
N ARG A 13 16.39 6.05 2.95
CA ARG A 13 16.96 4.88 2.27
C ARG A 13 18.48 5.00 2.08
N GLU A 14 18.96 6.17 1.69
CA GLU A 14 20.38 6.42 1.49
C GLU A 14 21.13 6.43 2.84
N LEU A 15 20.54 7.09 3.84
CA LEU A 15 21.06 7.10 5.20
C LEU A 15 21.18 5.69 5.78
N SER A 16 20.12 4.89 5.70
CA SER A 16 20.10 3.52 6.22
C SER A 16 21.00 2.56 5.45
N ARG A 17 21.13 2.72 4.12
CA ARG A 17 22.10 1.95 3.31
C ARG A 17 23.53 2.22 3.77
N ALA A 18 23.89 3.49 3.90
CA ALA A 18 25.21 3.89 4.35
C ALA A 18 25.48 3.42 5.78
N PHE A 19 24.49 3.56 6.67
CA PHE A 19 24.56 3.12 8.06
C PHE A 19 24.76 1.61 8.16
N TYR A 20 24.05 0.82 7.36
CA TYR A 20 24.26 -0.62 7.31
C TYR A 20 25.71 -0.95 6.92
N HIS A 21 26.19 -0.46 5.78
CA HIS A 21 27.52 -0.85 5.29
C HIS A 21 28.68 -0.34 6.14
N GLN A 22 28.56 0.85 6.72
CA GLN A 22 29.65 1.49 7.46
C GLN A 22 29.67 1.11 8.95
N VAL A 23 28.53 0.77 9.54
CA VAL A 23 28.40 0.54 10.98
C VAL A 23 27.87 -0.86 11.27
N VAL A 24 26.67 -1.19 10.79
CA VAL A 24 25.97 -2.40 11.24
C VAL A 24 26.62 -3.69 10.71
N ALA A 25 27.02 -3.72 9.44
CA ALA A 25 27.64 -4.89 8.83
C ALA A 25 28.99 -5.26 9.49
N PRO A 26 29.91 -4.31 9.76
CA PRO A 26 31.11 -4.58 10.57
C PRO A 26 30.80 -5.17 11.96
N LEU A 27 29.78 -4.65 12.65
CA LEU A 27 29.38 -5.13 13.97
C LEU A 27 28.73 -6.52 13.92
N ALA A 28 28.03 -6.85 12.84
CA ALA A 28 27.49 -8.18 12.62
C ALA A 28 28.59 -9.23 12.41
N GLY A 29 29.71 -8.83 11.80
CA GLY A 29 30.87 -9.69 11.59
C GLY A 29 30.52 -10.91 10.73
N ALA A 30 30.92 -12.10 11.19
CA ALA A 30 30.70 -13.35 10.46
C ALA A 30 29.33 -14.01 10.71
N VAL A 31 28.42 -13.38 11.46
CA VAL A 31 27.10 -13.96 11.74
C VAL A 31 26.27 -13.96 10.44
N PRO A 32 25.79 -15.11 9.94
CA PRO A 32 24.93 -15.15 8.77
C PRO A 32 23.64 -14.36 9.01
N HIS A 33 23.33 -13.40 8.14
CA HIS A 33 22.16 -12.55 8.30
C HIS A 33 21.61 -12.02 6.97
N GLY A 34 20.35 -11.59 6.98
CA GLY A 34 19.80 -10.64 6.02
C GLY A 34 19.74 -9.24 6.65
N ALA A 35 19.77 -8.20 5.84
CA ALA A 35 19.65 -6.81 6.27
C ALA A 35 18.76 -6.01 5.32
N ALA A 36 17.79 -5.29 5.86
CA ALA A 36 16.84 -4.52 5.06
C ALA A 36 16.30 -3.28 5.79
N LEU A 37 15.73 -2.38 4.99
CA LEU A 37 14.84 -1.31 5.41
C LEU A 37 13.45 -1.62 4.86
N ILE A 38 12.63 -2.27 5.67
CA ILE A 38 11.23 -2.65 5.38
C ILE A 38 10.37 -2.42 6.63
N GLY A 39 9.04 -2.47 6.47
CA GLY A 39 8.10 -2.18 7.57
C GLY A 39 7.66 -0.71 7.57
N PRO A 40 7.21 -0.16 8.72
CA PRO A 40 6.70 1.21 8.78
C PRO A 40 7.79 2.23 8.46
N GLY A 41 7.39 3.41 7.98
CA GLY A 41 8.31 4.52 7.67
C GLY A 41 8.03 5.10 6.27
N SER A 42 8.04 6.43 6.15
CA SER A 42 7.80 7.09 4.85
C SER A 42 8.95 6.89 3.86
N GLU A 43 10.17 6.75 4.37
CA GLU A 43 11.38 6.44 3.62
C GLU A 43 11.33 5.05 2.99
N VAL A 44 10.63 4.10 3.62
CA VAL A 44 10.42 2.76 3.07
C VAL A 44 9.70 2.82 1.72
N LEU A 45 8.90 3.87 1.45
CA LEU A 45 8.24 4.10 0.16
C LEU A 45 8.81 5.29 -0.63
N ALA A 46 9.91 5.89 -0.15
CA ALA A 46 10.52 7.10 -0.71
C ALA A 46 9.54 8.29 -0.78
N PHE A 47 8.76 8.49 0.28
CA PHE A 47 7.91 9.67 0.50
C PHE A 47 8.43 10.57 1.62
N ASP A 48 9.56 10.23 2.23
CA ASP A 48 10.14 11.01 3.30
C ASP A 48 10.61 12.38 2.82
N THR A 49 10.53 13.33 3.74
CA THR A 49 10.96 14.71 3.60
C THR A 49 11.62 15.13 4.91
N GLU A 50 12.22 16.31 4.95
CA GLU A 50 12.77 16.87 6.19
C GLU A 50 11.75 16.92 7.34
N ARG A 51 10.46 17.10 7.05
CA ARG A 51 9.40 17.12 8.08
C ARG A 51 9.16 15.75 8.71
N SER A 52 9.37 14.66 7.99
CA SER A 52 9.04 13.30 8.46
C SER A 52 10.18 12.61 9.20
N THR A 53 11.18 13.37 9.65
CA THR A 53 12.30 12.85 10.45
C THR A 53 11.96 12.72 11.94
N ASP A 54 10.71 12.98 12.33
CA ASP A 54 10.20 13.00 13.69
C ASP A 54 9.59 11.66 14.14
N HIS A 55 9.34 10.72 13.21
CA HIS A 55 8.75 9.41 13.51
C HIS A 55 9.17 8.34 12.48
N ASP A 56 9.52 7.14 12.96
CA ASP A 56 9.94 5.97 12.15
C ASP A 56 11.00 6.29 11.09
N TRP A 57 11.89 7.25 11.35
CA TRP A 57 12.90 7.70 10.40
C TRP A 57 14.24 7.92 11.10
N GLY A 58 15.34 7.54 10.44
CA GLY A 58 16.69 7.72 10.96
C GLY A 58 17.65 6.66 10.41
N PRO A 59 18.89 6.58 10.94
CA PRO A 59 19.81 5.49 10.66
C PRO A 59 19.24 4.18 11.22
N ARG A 60 18.53 3.41 10.39
CA ARG A 60 17.79 2.22 10.86
C ARG A 60 17.89 1.03 9.93
N VAL A 61 18.01 -0.16 10.52
CA VAL A 61 18.19 -1.42 9.80
C VAL A 61 17.48 -2.55 10.53
N LEU A 62 16.76 -3.39 9.79
CA LEU A 62 16.31 -4.69 10.26
C LEU A 62 17.36 -5.73 9.89
N ILE A 63 17.84 -6.47 10.89
CA ILE A 63 18.75 -7.60 10.73
C ILE A 63 17.97 -8.88 11.00
N PHE A 64 17.98 -9.79 10.02
CA PHE A 64 17.36 -11.11 10.11
C PHE A 64 18.43 -12.17 10.30
N THR A 65 18.35 -12.97 11.35
CA THR A 65 19.31 -14.03 11.67
C THR A 65 18.59 -15.23 12.28
N ASP A 66 19.30 -16.34 12.45
CA ASP A 66 18.81 -17.48 13.24
C ASP A 66 18.37 -17.02 14.66
N PRO A 67 17.22 -17.50 15.18
CA PRO A 67 16.72 -17.11 16.50
C PRO A 67 17.74 -17.26 17.64
N ALA A 68 18.61 -18.27 17.60
CA ALA A 68 19.64 -18.49 18.62
C ALA A 68 20.74 -17.41 18.57
N ALA A 69 21.00 -16.83 17.40
CA ALA A 69 21.98 -15.76 17.21
C ALA A 69 21.38 -14.35 17.41
N ALA A 70 20.05 -14.19 17.37
CA ALA A 70 19.40 -12.89 17.38
C ALA A 70 19.72 -12.05 18.61
N ARG A 71 19.58 -12.62 19.82
CA ARG A 71 19.86 -11.87 21.06
C ARG A 71 21.34 -11.52 21.25
N PRO A 72 22.30 -12.46 21.12
CA PRO A 72 23.72 -12.12 21.20
C PRO A 72 24.16 -11.08 20.17
N LEU A 73 23.60 -11.13 18.95
CA LEU A 73 23.89 -10.15 17.90
C LEU A 73 23.32 -8.77 18.23
N ALA A 74 22.07 -8.71 18.73
CA ALA A 74 21.46 -7.47 19.19
C ALA A 74 22.28 -6.80 20.29
N ASP A 75 22.68 -7.56 21.31
CA ASP A 75 23.45 -7.04 22.44
C ASP A 75 24.83 -6.50 21.98
N ARG A 76 25.50 -7.21 21.07
CA ARG A 76 26.77 -6.75 20.47
C ARG A 76 26.61 -5.46 19.68
N ILE A 77 25.59 -5.37 18.83
CA ILE A 77 25.34 -4.17 18.03
C ILE A 77 25.03 -2.99 18.96
N ALA A 78 24.13 -3.17 19.94
CA ALA A 78 23.76 -2.13 20.88
C ALA A 78 24.97 -1.60 21.68
N ALA A 79 25.89 -2.47 22.10
CA ALA A 79 27.08 -2.08 22.85
C ALA A 79 28.09 -1.24 22.06
N HIS A 80 28.01 -1.22 20.73
CA HIS A 80 29.00 -0.59 19.85
C HIS A 80 28.41 0.36 18.81
N LEU A 81 27.11 0.61 18.87
CA LEU A 81 26.47 1.61 18.03
C LEU A 81 26.96 3.02 18.40
N PRO A 82 27.36 3.86 17.43
CA PRO A 82 27.70 5.25 17.72
C PRO A 82 26.42 6.01 18.08
N ASP A 83 26.50 7.05 18.93
CA ASP A 83 25.34 7.87 19.30
C ASP A 83 24.68 8.55 18.09
N ARG A 84 25.49 8.86 17.06
CA ARG A 84 25.06 9.56 15.84
C ARG A 84 25.67 8.94 14.59
N PHE A 85 24.93 9.01 13.49
CA PHE A 85 25.41 8.69 12.15
C PHE A 85 24.84 9.68 11.14
N GLY A 86 25.69 10.23 10.28
CA GLY A 86 25.29 11.21 9.27
C GLY A 86 24.58 12.45 9.80
N GLY A 87 24.93 12.88 11.02
CA GLY A 87 24.29 14.03 11.67
C GLY A 87 22.98 13.72 12.37
N TYR A 88 22.52 12.46 12.40
CA TYR A 88 21.27 12.02 13.04
C TYR A 88 21.54 11.04 14.19
N PRO A 89 20.70 11.00 15.24
CA PRO A 89 20.86 10.04 16.32
C PRO A 89 20.58 8.60 15.84
N THR A 90 21.32 7.62 16.33
CA THR A 90 21.09 6.19 16.03
C THR A 90 20.08 5.53 16.97
N ALA A 91 19.74 6.22 18.07
CA ALA A 91 18.62 5.89 18.93
C ALA A 91 17.57 7.00 18.83
N PHE A 92 16.33 6.62 18.56
CA PHE A 92 15.24 7.56 18.39
C PHE A 92 13.95 6.98 19.00
N GLY A 93 13.05 7.88 19.35
CA GLY A 93 11.78 7.60 20.00
C GLY A 93 10.86 8.78 19.82
N SER A 94 9.65 8.68 20.34
CA SER A 94 8.67 9.76 20.35
C SER A 94 7.92 9.75 21.67
N ASP A 95 7.06 10.73 21.92
CA ASP A 95 6.17 10.72 23.11
C ASP A 95 5.31 9.45 23.21
N ARG A 96 5.12 8.74 22.08
CA ARG A 96 4.35 7.51 21.96
C ARG A 96 5.20 6.24 21.93
N HIS A 97 6.51 6.36 21.71
CA HIS A 97 7.41 5.21 21.53
C HIS A 97 8.69 5.42 22.34
N PRO A 98 9.05 4.46 23.22
CA PRO A 98 10.26 4.57 24.01
C PRO A 98 11.50 4.69 23.10
N LEU A 99 12.53 5.35 23.61
CA LEU A 99 13.82 5.44 22.94
C LEU A 99 14.35 4.03 22.65
N HIS A 100 14.65 3.76 21.38
CA HIS A 100 15.21 2.49 20.94
C HIS A 100 16.27 2.74 19.87
N HIS A 101 17.24 1.83 19.78
CA HIS A 101 18.20 1.86 18.68
C HIS A 101 17.49 1.57 17.35
N GLY A 102 17.91 2.25 16.28
CA GLY A 102 17.39 2.03 14.93
C GLY A 102 17.74 0.67 14.34
N VAL A 103 18.55 -0.15 15.03
CA VAL A 103 18.85 -1.52 14.61
C VAL A 103 18.00 -2.50 15.39
N GLN A 104 17.12 -3.21 14.69
CA GLN A 104 16.34 -4.31 15.26
C GLN A 104 16.86 -5.64 14.71
N VAL A 105 17.16 -6.59 15.59
CA VAL A 105 17.60 -7.93 15.23
C VAL A 105 16.51 -8.94 15.59
N THR A 106 16.10 -9.76 14.63
CA THR A 106 15.06 -10.79 14.80
C THR A 106 15.23 -11.89 13.74
N ASP A 107 14.32 -12.85 13.67
CA ASP A 107 14.20 -13.76 12.52
C ASP A 107 13.10 -13.29 11.57
N LEU A 108 13.19 -13.66 10.29
CA LEU A 108 12.24 -13.19 9.27
C LEU A 108 10.80 -13.67 9.51
N ALA A 109 10.63 -14.87 10.11
CA ALA A 109 9.30 -15.42 10.41
C ALA A 109 8.56 -14.56 11.44
N SER A 110 9.26 -14.22 12.54
CA SER A 110 8.71 -13.40 13.62
C SER A 110 8.35 -12.00 13.11
N PHE A 111 9.24 -11.37 12.36
CA PHE A 111 8.95 -10.08 11.73
C PHE A 111 7.76 -10.16 10.76
N ALA A 112 7.74 -11.14 9.87
CA ALA A 112 6.66 -11.29 8.90
C ALA A 112 5.31 -11.57 9.57
N ARG A 113 5.27 -12.38 10.64
CA ARG A 113 4.03 -12.62 11.39
C ARG A 113 3.54 -11.39 12.13
N ALA A 114 4.45 -10.64 12.76
CA ALA A 114 4.09 -9.38 13.42
C ALA A 114 3.64 -8.33 12.39
N HIS A 115 4.33 -8.26 11.26
CA HIS A 115 4.03 -7.32 10.18
C HIS A 115 2.78 -7.75 9.41
N LEU A 116 2.83 -8.84 8.66
CA LEU A 116 1.78 -9.24 7.72
C LEU A 116 0.66 -10.09 8.35
N GLY A 117 0.90 -10.66 9.54
CA GLY A 117 0.00 -11.64 10.16
C GLY A 117 0.20 -13.09 9.67
N PHE A 118 1.21 -13.33 8.82
CA PHE A 118 1.58 -14.64 8.29
C PHE A 118 3.04 -14.63 7.81
N ASP A 119 3.60 -15.83 7.52
CA ASP A 119 4.95 -15.98 6.97
C ASP A 119 4.88 -16.22 5.45
N PRO A 120 5.38 -15.29 4.60
CA PRO A 120 5.30 -15.41 3.15
C PRO A 120 6.27 -16.44 2.55
N ARG A 121 7.13 -17.06 3.37
CA ARG A 121 7.96 -18.20 2.93
C ARG A 121 7.13 -19.49 2.85
N GLY A 122 6.01 -19.55 3.56
CA GLY A 122 5.04 -20.64 3.49
C GLY A 122 3.99 -20.44 2.40
N GLN A 123 2.99 -21.33 2.37
CA GLN A 123 1.85 -21.18 1.49
C GLN A 123 1.00 -19.97 1.91
N ILE A 124 0.79 -19.03 0.99
CA ILE A 124 -0.03 -17.84 1.21
C ILE A 124 -1.48 -18.14 0.81
N THR A 125 -2.40 -18.06 1.76
CA THR A 125 -3.83 -18.30 1.51
C THR A 125 -4.55 -17.04 1.03
N THR A 126 -5.78 -17.19 0.51
CA THR A 126 -6.65 -16.05 0.21
C THR A 126 -6.92 -15.19 1.44
N ALA A 127 -7.08 -15.81 2.62
CA ALA A 127 -7.29 -15.08 3.87
C ALA A 127 -6.07 -14.22 4.25
N ASP A 128 -4.86 -14.70 3.96
CA ASP A 128 -3.63 -13.94 4.17
C ASP A 128 -3.56 -12.73 3.25
N TRP A 129 -3.85 -12.93 1.96
CA TRP A 129 -3.86 -11.84 0.97
C TRP A 129 -4.92 -10.77 1.23
N LEU A 130 -6.14 -11.17 1.60
CA LEU A 130 -7.22 -10.23 1.86
C LEU A 130 -7.06 -9.56 3.23
N GLY A 131 -6.49 -10.27 4.21
CA GLY A 131 -6.27 -9.79 5.57
C GLY A 131 -5.04 -8.90 5.77
N ALA A 132 -4.07 -8.89 4.86
CA ALA A 132 -2.96 -7.94 4.91
C ALA A 132 -3.33 -6.63 4.23
N SER A 133 -3.14 -5.51 4.94
CA SER A 133 -3.38 -4.19 4.36
C SER A 133 -2.40 -3.88 3.24
N TRP A 134 -2.86 -3.14 2.23
CA TRP A 134 -2.03 -2.74 1.10
C TRP A 134 -0.80 -1.95 1.53
N GLN A 135 -0.92 -1.09 2.54
CA GLN A 135 0.23 -0.38 3.11
C GLN A 135 1.31 -1.35 3.61
N ARG A 136 0.92 -2.41 4.34
CA ARG A 136 1.90 -3.35 4.92
C ARG A 136 2.53 -4.24 3.85
N LEU A 137 1.76 -4.62 2.82
CA LEU A 137 2.29 -5.26 1.62
C LEU A 137 3.29 -4.34 0.88
N ALA A 138 2.96 -3.05 0.73
CA ALA A 138 3.84 -2.06 0.10
C ALA A 138 5.14 -1.90 0.88
N GLU A 139 5.07 -1.75 2.21
CA GLU A 139 6.20 -1.63 3.13
C GLU A 139 7.14 -2.82 3.09
N PHE A 140 6.58 -4.04 2.99
CA PHE A 140 7.38 -5.26 2.91
C PHE A 140 8.08 -5.42 1.55
N THR A 141 7.43 -5.01 0.46
CA THR A 141 7.87 -5.28 -0.92
C THR A 141 8.61 -4.13 -1.60
N SER A 142 8.49 -2.89 -1.09
CA SER A 142 9.02 -1.69 -1.75
C SER A 142 10.24 -1.09 -1.05
N GLY A 143 10.50 -1.48 0.20
CA GLY A 143 11.72 -1.10 0.93
C GLY A 143 13.00 -1.66 0.30
N GLU A 144 14.13 -1.47 0.95
CA GLU A 144 15.44 -1.85 0.39
C GLU A 144 16.06 -3.05 1.11
N VAL A 145 16.71 -3.95 0.37
CA VAL A 145 17.50 -5.04 0.94
C VAL A 145 18.97 -4.70 0.72
N PHE A 146 19.72 -4.57 1.82
CA PHE A 146 21.14 -4.24 1.79
C PHE A 146 22.02 -5.49 1.72
N HIS A 147 21.54 -6.59 2.30
CA HIS A 147 22.21 -7.89 2.31
C HIS A 147 21.17 -9.02 2.47
N ASP A 148 21.36 -10.15 1.79
CA ASP A 148 20.49 -11.31 1.90
C ASP A 148 21.34 -12.59 2.06
N GLY A 149 22.19 -12.62 3.08
CA GLY A 149 23.10 -13.72 3.34
C GLY A 149 22.42 -15.04 3.75
N LEU A 150 21.14 -14.97 4.15
CA LEU A 150 20.31 -16.16 4.39
C LEU A 150 19.54 -16.62 3.15
N GLY A 151 19.43 -15.78 2.12
CA GLY A 151 18.66 -16.07 0.91
C GLY A 151 17.14 -16.13 1.13
N GLU A 152 16.62 -15.52 2.19
CA GLU A 152 15.20 -15.61 2.56
C GLU A 152 14.40 -14.36 2.17
N LEU A 153 15.03 -13.18 2.12
CA LEU A 153 14.33 -11.93 1.84
C LEU A 153 13.84 -11.85 0.40
N ALA A 154 14.69 -12.21 -0.56
CA ALA A 154 14.33 -12.13 -1.97
C ALA A 154 13.14 -13.05 -2.33
N PRO A 155 13.11 -14.34 -1.92
CA PRO A 155 11.95 -15.20 -2.15
C PRO A 155 10.68 -14.71 -1.43
N ALA A 156 10.78 -14.30 -0.16
CA ALA A 156 9.64 -13.79 0.60
C ALA A 156 9.00 -12.56 -0.08
N ARG A 157 9.82 -11.63 -0.58
CA ARG A 157 9.35 -10.45 -1.32
C ARG A 157 8.81 -10.81 -2.69
N ALA A 158 9.39 -11.80 -3.37
CA ALA A 158 8.89 -12.28 -4.66
C ALA A 158 7.50 -12.91 -4.52
N ALA A 159 7.26 -13.68 -3.46
CA ALA A 159 5.95 -14.30 -3.16
C ALA A 159 4.86 -13.25 -2.94
N LEU A 160 5.22 -12.09 -2.41
CA LEU A 160 4.31 -10.96 -2.19
C LEU A 160 4.37 -9.88 -3.27
N ARG A 161 5.13 -10.10 -4.35
CA ARG A 161 5.33 -9.08 -5.39
C ARG A 161 4.00 -8.66 -6.02
N TRP A 162 3.09 -9.60 -6.21
CA TRP A 162 1.74 -9.32 -6.64
C TRP A 162 0.76 -10.47 -6.34
N TYR A 163 -0.53 -10.17 -6.38
CA TYR A 163 -1.60 -11.17 -6.25
C TYR A 163 -1.56 -12.24 -7.35
N PRO A 164 -1.90 -13.50 -7.02
CA PRO A 164 -2.28 -14.50 -8.02
C PRO A 164 -3.42 -13.99 -8.90
N VAL A 165 -3.41 -14.34 -10.20
CA VAL A 165 -4.34 -13.74 -11.20
C VAL A 165 -5.82 -13.84 -10.81
N PRO A 166 -6.38 -14.97 -10.36
CA PRO A 166 -7.78 -15.04 -9.94
C PRO A 166 -8.10 -14.06 -8.80
N LEU A 167 -7.19 -13.96 -7.83
CA LEU A 167 -7.36 -13.07 -6.69
C LEU A 167 -7.19 -11.60 -7.08
N TRP A 168 -6.28 -11.29 -8.02
CA TRP A 168 -6.15 -9.94 -8.56
C TRP A 168 -7.42 -9.49 -9.26
N ARG A 169 -8.02 -10.35 -10.10
CA ARG A 169 -9.32 -10.08 -10.74
C ARG A 169 -10.40 -9.80 -9.69
N TYR A 170 -10.48 -10.63 -8.66
CA TYR A 170 -11.42 -10.42 -7.55
C TYR A 170 -11.22 -9.07 -6.83
N VAL A 171 -9.98 -8.71 -6.48
CA VAL A 171 -9.67 -7.43 -5.80
C VAL A 171 -10.04 -6.23 -6.69
N LEU A 172 -9.72 -6.30 -7.99
CA LEU A 172 -10.13 -5.27 -8.96
C LEU A 172 -11.65 -5.18 -9.09
N ALA A 173 -12.36 -6.31 -9.08
CA ALA A 173 -13.81 -6.34 -9.15
C ALA A 173 -14.45 -5.66 -7.94
N CYS A 174 -13.95 -5.94 -6.74
CA CYS A 174 -14.41 -5.29 -5.51
C CYS A 174 -14.16 -3.77 -5.56
N GLN A 175 -13.04 -3.35 -6.16
CA GLN A 175 -12.73 -1.92 -6.30
C GLN A 175 -13.64 -1.23 -7.33
N TRP A 176 -13.94 -1.88 -8.45
CA TRP A 176 -14.94 -1.39 -9.40
C TRP A 176 -16.33 -1.30 -8.76
N ARG A 177 -16.73 -2.31 -8.00
CA ARG A 177 -18.03 -2.31 -7.32
C ARG A 177 -18.17 -1.18 -6.31
N ARG A 178 -17.09 -0.83 -5.60
CA ARG A 178 -17.07 0.37 -4.72
C ARG A 178 -17.39 1.65 -5.49
N ILE A 179 -16.89 1.80 -6.71
CA ILE A 179 -17.24 2.92 -7.60
C ILE A 179 -18.71 2.81 -8.02
N GLY A 180 -19.15 1.62 -8.48
CA GLY A 180 -20.52 1.36 -8.94
C GLY A 180 -21.60 1.65 -7.91
N GLN A 181 -21.31 1.35 -6.63
CA GLN A 181 -22.22 1.62 -5.52
C GLN A 181 -22.55 3.11 -5.31
N VAL A 182 -21.71 4.02 -5.81
CA VAL A 182 -21.87 5.46 -5.56
C VAL A 182 -21.74 6.34 -6.82
N GLU A 183 -21.47 5.79 -8.00
CA GLU A 183 -21.13 6.59 -9.20
C GLU A 183 -22.24 7.56 -9.64
N ALA A 184 -23.51 7.26 -9.38
CA ALA A 184 -24.64 8.16 -9.66
C ALA A 184 -24.90 9.20 -8.55
N PHE A 185 -24.31 9.02 -7.37
CA PHE A 185 -24.65 9.81 -6.18
C PHE A 185 -24.15 11.26 -6.20
N PRO A 186 -23.04 11.65 -6.87
CA PRO A 186 -22.70 13.06 -7.01
C PRO A 186 -23.82 13.87 -7.65
N GLY A 187 -24.43 13.32 -8.72
CA GLY A 187 -25.58 13.93 -9.39
C GLY A 187 -26.85 13.87 -8.55
N ARG A 188 -27.12 12.74 -7.90
CA ARG A 188 -28.30 12.57 -7.05
C ARG A 188 -28.34 13.54 -5.86
N CYS A 189 -27.20 13.74 -5.17
CA CYS A 189 -27.09 14.75 -4.12
C CYS A 189 -27.34 16.16 -4.69
N GLY A 190 -26.71 16.46 -5.83
CA GLY A 190 -26.87 17.75 -6.49
C GLY A 190 -28.29 18.04 -6.99
N GLU A 191 -29.05 17.03 -7.38
CA GLU A 191 -30.45 17.14 -7.79
C GLU A 191 -31.37 17.67 -6.67
N VAL A 192 -31.06 17.33 -5.41
CA VAL A 192 -31.80 17.83 -4.23
C VAL A 192 -31.17 19.06 -3.59
N GLY A 193 -30.18 19.67 -4.23
CA GLY A 193 -29.47 20.85 -3.73
C GLY A 193 -28.39 20.57 -2.69
N ASP A 194 -28.03 19.30 -2.44
CA ASP A 194 -26.97 18.92 -1.51
C ASP A 194 -25.59 18.96 -2.19
N ASP A 195 -25.02 20.17 -2.29
CA ASP A 195 -23.69 20.35 -2.86
C ASP A 195 -22.59 19.69 -2.01
N LEU A 196 -22.73 19.71 -0.68
CA LEU A 196 -21.75 19.13 0.24
C LEU A 196 -21.69 17.61 0.05
N GLY A 197 -22.82 16.92 0.06
CA GLY A 197 -22.88 15.49 -0.21
C GLY A 197 -22.34 15.13 -1.60
N SER A 198 -22.66 15.94 -2.61
CA SER A 198 -22.11 15.76 -3.96
C SER A 198 -20.57 15.82 -3.97
N ARG A 199 -19.96 16.75 -3.22
CA ARG A 199 -18.49 16.84 -3.05
C ARG A 199 -17.91 15.64 -2.32
N LEU A 200 -18.52 15.24 -1.20
CA LEU A 200 -18.05 14.11 -0.39
C LEU A 200 -18.04 12.81 -1.20
N VAL A 201 -19.10 12.54 -1.95
CA VAL A 201 -19.17 11.37 -2.82
C VAL A 201 -18.16 11.48 -3.97
N THR A 202 -18.02 12.65 -4.59
CA THR A 202 -17.01 12.87 -5.64
C THR A 202 -15.60 12.56 -5.12
N ALA A 203 -15.27 12.99 -3.90
CA ALA A 203 -13.98 12.72 -3.27
C ALA A 203 -13.76 11.23 -3.01
N ARG A 204 -14.77 10.52 -2.53
CA ARG A 204 -14.71 9.06 -2.36
C ARG A 204 -14.48 8.34 -3.69
N ILE A 205 -15.17 8.73 -4.75
CA ILE A 205 -14.97 8.17 -6.09
C ILE A 205 -13.54 8.46 -6.58
N ALA A 206 -13.03 9.68 -6.38
CA ALA A 206 -11.68 10.03 -6.80
C ALA A 206 -10.63 9.17 -6.09
N GLU A 207 -10.80 8.93 -4.78
CA GLU A 207 -9.97 8.02 -4.00
C GLU A 207 -10.01 6.59 -4.56
N ASP A 208 -11.22 6.07 -4.82
CA ASP A 208 -11.42 4.71 -5.33
C ASP A 208 -10.86 4.54 -6.76
N VAL A 209 -10.91 5.57 -7.60
CA VAL A 209 -10.29 5.60 -8.94
C VAL A 209 -8.76 5.58 -8.84
N MET A 210 -8.16 6.37 -7.93
CA MET A 210 -6.71 6.36 -7.72
C MET A 210 -6.21 4.99 -7.22
N LYS A 211 -6.92 4.40 -6.24
CA LYS A 211 -6.67 3.04 -5.75
C LYS A 211 -6.75 2.02 -6.88
N LEU A 212 -7.79 2.10 -7.71
CA LEU A 212 -7.95 1.20 -8.85
C LEU A 212 -6.82 1.33 -9.87
N CYS A 213 -6.39 2.55 -10.20
CA CYS A 213 -5.25 2.77 -11.09
C CYS A 213 -3.96 2.12 -10.56
N LEU A 214 -3.69 2.25 -9.26
CA LEU A 214 -2.54 1.62 -8.61
C LEU A 214 -2.62 0.08 -8.69
N LEU A 215 -3.78 -0.50 -8.36
CA LEU A 215 -4.02 -1.94 -8.44
C LEU A 215 -3.89 -2.48 -9.87
N MET A 216 -4.39 -1.76 -10.87
CA MET A 216 -4.23 -2.11 -12.30
C MET A 216 -2.76 -2.08 -12.73
N ARG A 217 -1.95 -1.20 -12.12
CA ARG A 217 -0.51 -1.07 -12.37
C ARG A 217 0.37 -1.95 -11.48
N ARG A 218 -0.22 -2.92 -10.78
CA ARG A 218 0.49 -3.80 -9.84
C ARG A 218 1.26 -3.05 -8.76
N ARG A 219 0.65 -2.00 -8.21
CA ARG A 219 1.15 -1.23 -7.07
C ARG A 219 0.14 -1.28 -5.95
N TYR A 220 0.59 -1.66 -4.75
CA TYR A 220 -0.23 -1.59 -3.56
C TYR A 220 -0.51 -0.11 -3.23
N PRO A 221 -1.79 0.30 -3.07
CA PRO A 221 -2.10 1.65 -2.63
C PRO A 221 -1.51 1.91 -1.23
N PRO A 222 -0.77 3.02 -1.05
CA PRO A 222 -0.23 3.34 0.26
C PRO A 222 -1.28 4.04 1.13
N TYR A 223 -0.89 4.34 2.36
CA TYR A 223 -1.64 5.14 3.31
C TYR A 223 -2.16 6.45 2.69
N THR A 224 -3.37 6.88 3.07
CA THR A 224 -4.16 7.91 2.36
C THR A 224 -3.40 9.21 2.09
N LYS A 225 -2.56 9.67 3.02
CA LYS A 225 -1.77 10.91 2.82
C LYS A 225 -0.79 10.85 1.64
N TRP A 226 -0.38 9.63 1.24
CA TRP A 226 0.53 9.39 0.11
C TRP A 226 -0.16 8.92 -1.15
N LEU A 227 -1.46 8.67 -1.13
CA LEU A 227 -2.21 8.11 -2.26
C LEU A 227 -2.08 8.97 -3.52
N GLY A 228 -2.28 10.29 -3.39
CA GLY A 228 -2.15 11.24 -4.50
C GLY A 228 -0.73 11.26 -5.08
N SER A 229 0.29 11.28 -4.21
CA SER A 229 1.70 11.25 -4.62
C SER A 229 2.06 9.93 -5.33
N ALA A 230 1.58 8.80 -4.82
CA ALA A 230 1.79 7.49 -5.44
C ALA A 230 1.11 7.39 -6.80
N PHE A 231 -0.12 7.88 -6.91
CA PHE A 231 -0.87 7.94 -8.15
C PHE A 231 -0.18 8.84 -9.21
N ALA A 232 0.29 10.03 -8.81
CA ALA A 232 1.01 10.95 -9.70
C ALA A 232 2.32 10.37 -10.24
N ARG A 233 2.98 9.45 -9.49
CA ARG A 233 4.19 8.74 -9.92
C ARG A 233 3.92 7.63 -10.95
N LEU A 234 2.66 7.26 -11.23
CA LEU A 234 2.35 6.25 -12.24
C LEU A 234 2.51 6.83 -13.66
N PRO A 235 3.20 6.13 -14.59
CA PRO A 235 3.29 6.59 -15.97
C PRO A 235 1.91 6.80 -16.61
N GLY A 236 1.62 7.95 -17.21
CA GLY A 236 0.33 8.18 -17.87
C GLY A 236 -0.88 8.32 -16.93
N SER A 237 -0.68 8.70 -15.65
CA SER A 237 -1.77 9.06 -14.75
C SER A 237 -2.25 10.51 -14.90
N ALA A 238 -1.50 11.36 -15.60
CA ALA A 238 -1.74 12.80 -15.70
C ALA A 238 -3.19 13.16 -16.11
N GLU A 239 -3.68 12.60 -17.23
CA GLU A 239 -5.04 12.88 -17.71
C GLU A 239 -6.15 12.46 -16.73
N ILE A 240 -5.99 11.30 -16.09
CA ILE A 240 -6.92 10.85 -15.05
C ILE A 240 -6.82 11.81 -13.85
N GLY A 241 -5.62 12.20 -13.45
CA GLY A 241 -5.38 13.15 -12.36
C GLY A 241 -6.01 14.52 -12.60
N GLU A 242 -5.86 15.08 -13.80
CA GLU A 242 -6.49 16.34 -14.21
C GLU A 242 -8.02 16.24 -14.20
N ALA A 243 -8.57 15.13 -14.67
CA ALA A 243 -10.00 14.86 -14.61
C ALA A 243 -10.48 14.80 -13.15
N LEU A 244 -9.79 14.08 -12.26
CA LEU A 244 -10.15 14.02 -10.84
C LEU A 244 -10.02 15.37 -10.13
N ALA A 245 -8.96 16.14 -10.42
CA ALA A 245 -8.79 17.50 -9.88
C ALA A 245 -9.92 18.43 -10.34
N GLY A 246 -10.29 18.37 -11.61
CA GLY A 246 -11.45 19.10 -12.14
C GLY A 246 -12.77 18.69 -11.50
N ALA A 247 -12.95 17.39 -11.20
CA ALA A 247 -14.13 16.91 -10.48
C ALA A 247 -14.20 17.47 -9.05
N LEU A 248 -13.09 17.45 -8.32
CA LEU A 248 -13.01 17.99 -6.96
C LEU A 248 -13.17 19.52 -6.91
N GLY A 249 -12.68 20.23 -7.94
CA GLY A 249 -12.83 21.67 -8.10
C GLY A 249 -14.17 22.13 -8.66
N GLY A 250 -15.03 21.20 -9.08
CA GLY A 250 -16.31 21.50 -9.73
C GLY A 250 -17.26 22.32 -8.85
N ARG A 251 -17.85 23.37 -9.43
CA ARG A 251 -18.80 24.27 -8.74
C ARG A 251 -20.21 23.67 -8.67
N THR A 252 -20.59 22.92 -9.70
CA THR A 252 -21.89 22.24 -9.76
C THR A 252 -21.70 20.74 -9.88
N TRP A 253 -22.70 19.95 -9.49
CA TRP A 253 -22.65 18.50 -9.67
C TRP A 253 -22.47 18.07 -11.14
N ARG A 254 -22.97 18.87 -12.09
CA ARG A 254 -22.79 18.64 -13.53
C ARG A 254 -21.34 18.85 -13.98
N ASP A 255 -20.63 19.79 -13.36
CA ASP A 255 -19.19 19.94 -13.58
C ASP A 255 -18.44 18.71 -13.06
N ARG A 256 -18.77 18.25 -11.84
CA ARG A 256 -18.15 17.06 -11.25
C ARG A 256 -18.39 15.84 -12.12
N GLU A 257 -19.64 15.62 -12.54
CA GLU A 257 -20.04 14.51 -13.42
C GLU A 257 -19.25 14.51 -14.73
N ARG A 258 -19.17 15.64 -15.44
CA ARG A 258 -18.38 15.73 -16.69
C ARG A 258 -16.92 15.31 -16.49
N HIS A 259 -16.32 15.76 -15.40
CA HIS A 259 -14.92 15.44 -15.08
C HIS A 259 -14.75 13.98 -14.64
N LEU A 260 -15.68 13.44 -13.84
CA LEU A 260 -15.71 12.03 -13.48
C LEU A 260 -15.88 11.13 -14.72
N CYS A 261 -16.80 11.46 -15.63
CA CYS A 261 -16.98 10.73 -16.89
C CYS A 261 -15.69 10.65 -17.68
N ARG A 262 -14.94 11.76 -17.78
CA ARG A 262 -13.61 11.74 -18.40
C ARG A 262 -12.71 10.75 -17.70
N ALA A 263 -12.56 10.83 -16.38
CA ALA A 263 -11.73 9.89 -15.62
C ALA A 263 -12.14 8.43 -15.85
N TYR A 264 -13.44 8.15 -15.89
CA TYR A 264 -13.97 6.81 -16.06
C TYR A 264 -13.63 6.19 -17.42
N GLU A 265 -13.78 6.93 -18.52
CA GLU A 265 -13.46 6.41 -19.86
C GLU A 265 -11.97 6.02 -19.97
N ARG A 266 -11.08 6.80 -19.35
CA ARG A 266 -9.63 6.50 -19.34
C ARG A 266 -9.33 5.31 -18.43
N LEU A 267 -10.05 5.19 -17.32
CA LEU A 267 -9.97 4.04 -16.42
C LEU A 267 -10.47 2.75 -17.10
N ALA A 268 -11.56 2.81 -17.85
CA ALA A 268 -12.07 1.70 -18.65
C ALA A 268 -11.08 1.31 -19.76
N ALA A 269 -10.47 2.29 -20.44
CA ALA A 269 -9.39 2.02 -21.39
C ALA A 269 -8.18 1.36 -20.72
N LEU A 270 -7.81 1.79 -19.50
CA LEU A 270 -6.76 1.14 -18.71
C LEU A 270 -7.12 -0.31 -18.37
N HIS A 271 -8.36 -0.57 -17.96
CA HIS A 271 -8.86 -1.91 -17.71
C HIS A 271 -8.70 -2.82 -18.92
N ASN A 272 -9.20 -2.39 -20.09
CA ASN A 272 -9.14 -3.17 -21.33
C ASN A 272 -7.69 -3.50 -21.72
N ARG A 273 -6.75 -2.58 -21.51
CA ARG A 273 -5.31 -2.83 -21.78
C ARG A 273 -4.69 -3.92 -20.90
N LEU A 274 -5.28 -4.25 -19.75
CA LEU A 274 -4.76 -5.32 -18.89
C LEU A 274 -5.06 -6.71 -19.44
N ALA A 275 -6.02 -6.84 -20.37
CA ALA A 275 -6.48 -8.11 -20.91
C ALA A 275 -6.82 -9.15 -19.83
N LEU A 276 -7.43 -8.67 -18.72
CA LEU A 276 -7.90 -9.55 -17.63
C LEU A 276 -9.31 -10.08 -17.88
N THR A 277 -10.05 -9.49 -18.81
CA THR A 277 -11.38 -9.85 -19.31
C THR A 277 -11.40 -9.67 -20.83
N GLU A 278 -12.49 -10.10 -21.48
CA GLU A 278 -12.82 -9.59 -22.82
C GLU A 278 -12.96 -8.06 -22.80
N PRO A 279 -12.62 -7.36 -23.91
CA PRO A 279 -12.76 -5.91 -23.99
C PRO A 279 -14.21 -5.47 -23.74
N LEU A 280 -14.38 -4.47 -22.86
CA LEU A 280 -15.67 -3.86 -22.57
C LEU A 280 -15.78 -2.48 -23.23
N ASP A 281 -17.00 -2.09 -23.61
CA ASP A 281 -17.27 -0.74 -24.10
C ASP A 281 -16.95 0.32 -23.03
N PRO A 282 -15.98 1.23 -23.29
CA PRO A 282 -15.50 2.22 -22.34
C PRO A 282 -16.36 3.49 -22.26
N ALA A 283 -17.43 3.60 -23.06
CA ALA A 283 -18.28 4.79 -23.04
C ALA A 283 -19.15 4.88 -21.78
N VAL A 284 -19.29 6.11 -21.27
CA VAL A 284 -20.28 6.44 -20.24
C VAL A 284 -21.70 6.36 -20.77
N ARG A 285 -22.65 6.18 -19.86
CA ARG A 285 -24.08 5.96 -20.17
C ARG A 285 -24.97 6.46 -19.03
N PRO A 286 -26.27 6.65 -19.27
CA PRO A 286 -27.24 6.90 -18.21
C PRO A 286 -27.25 5.80 -17.15
N PHE A 287 -27.41 6.18 -15.88
CA PHE A 287 -27.62 5.26 -14.77
C PHE A 287 -29.06 4.75 -14.78
N HIS A 288 -29.30 3.62 -15.43
CA HIS A 288 -30.65 3.12 -15.72
C HIS A 288 -31.50 4.21 -16.41
N ASP A 289 -32.70 4.48 -15.91
CA ASP A 289 -33.60 5.52 -16.44
C ASP A 289 -33.34 6.91 -15.83
N ARG A 290 -32.22 7.09 -15.10
CA ARG A 290 -31.87 8.36 -14.43
C ARG A 290 -30.96 9.22 -15.30
N PRO A 291 -30.99 10.56 -15.14
CA PRO A 291 -30.22 11.48 -15.98
C PRO A 291 -28.73 11.57 -15.62
N PHE A 292 -28.22 10.71 -14.72
CA PHE A 292 -26.82 10.74 -14.27
C PHE A 292 -25.94 9.89 -15.18
N GLN A 293 -24.80 10.43 -15.62
CA GLN A 293 -23.85 9.70 -16.46
C GLN A 293 -22.86 8.92 -15.60
N VAL A 294 -22.74 7.63 -15.91
CA VAL A 294 -21.90 6.68 -15.19
C VAL A 294 -21.12 5.80 -16.17
N ILE A 295 -20.10 5.10 -15.70
CA ILE A 295 -19.40 4.12 -16.53
C ILE A 295 -20.08 2.74 -16.50
N GLY A 296 -20.98 2.53 -15.55
CA GLY A 296 -21.58 1.24 -15.28
C GLY A 296 -20.50 0.33 -14.71
N ALA A 297 -19.86 0.76 -13.62
CA ALA A 297 -18.69 0.12 -13.03
C ALA A 297 -18.92 -1.36 -12.69
N ASP A 298 -20.16 -1.74 -12.35
CA ASP A 298 -20.53 -3.13 -12.10
C ASP A 298 -20.33 -4.04 -13.32
N ARG A 299 -20.40 -3.52 -14.55
CA ARG A 299 -20.07 -4.30 -15.77
C ARG A 299 -18.63 -4.81 -15.76
N PHE A 300 -17.72 -3.97 -15.29
CA PHE A 300 -16.30 -4.31 -15.15
C PHE A 300 -16.08 -5.26 -13.97
N ALA A 301 -16.79 -5.04 -12.85
CA ALA A 301 -16.75 -5.93 -11.71
C ALA A 301 -17.24 -7.34 -12.05
N ASP A 302 -18.38 -7.46 -12.75
CA ASP A 302 -18.98 -8.73 -13.12
C ASP A 302 -18.12 -9.50 -14.12
N ALA A 303 -17.57 -8.80 -15.13
CA ALA A 303 -16.64 -9.42 -16.08
C ALA A 303 -15.38 -9.96 -15.38
N LEU A 304 -14.84 -9.22 -14.40
CA LEU A 304 -13.69 -9.68 -13.61
C LEU A 304 -14.02 -10.87 -12.71
N LEU A 305 -15.18 -10.87 -12.04
CA LEU A 305 -15.62 -11.99 -11.21
C LEU A 305 -15.86 -13.25 -12.05
N ALA A 306 -16.49 -13.11 -13.22
CA ALA A 306 -16.66 -14.20 -14.16
C ALA A 306 -15.31 -14.77 -14.62
N ALA A 307 -14.37 -13.89 -14.99
CA ALA A 307 -13.03 -14.30 -15.41
C ALA A 307 -12.13 -14.81 -14.27
N ALA A 308 -12.41 -14.45 -13.01
CA ALA A 308 -11.70 -14.97 -11.85
C ALA A 308 -12.07 -16.44 -11.58
N GLY A 309 -13.31 -16.83 -11.87
CA GLY A 309 -13.87 -18.09 -11.41
C GLY A 309 -13.95 -18.15 -9.89
N PRO A 310 -14.10 -19.36 -9.30
CA PRO A 310 -14.11 -19.52 -7.85
C PRO A 310 -12.76 -19.10 -7.24
N VAL A 311 -12.80 -18.15 -6.31
CA VAL A 311 -11.63 -17.77 -5.49
C VAL A 311 -11.79 -18.40 -4.10
N PRO A 312 -11.08 -19.51 -3.80
CA PRO A 312 -11.26 -20.22 -2.54
C PRO A 312 -11.09 -19.29 -1.34
N GLY A 313 -12.04 -19.32 -0.40
CA GLY A 313 -12.02 -18.46 0.78
C GLY A 313 -12.66 -17.08 0.60
N ALA A 314 -12.79 -16.54 -0.62
CA ALA A 314 -13.55 -15.31 -0.84
C ALA A 314 -15.06 -15.63 -0.89
N ARG A 315 -15.82 -15.19 0.12
CA ARG A 315 -17.25 -15.55 0.29
C ARG A 315 -18.23 -14.46 -0.14
N SER A 316 -17.76 -13.23 -0.24
CA SER A 316 -18.54 -12.06 -0.60
C SER A 316 -17.68 -11.17 -1.50
N PRO A 317 -18.24 -10.28 -2.31
CA PRO A 317 -17.48 -9.31 -3.09
C PRO A 317 -17.05 -8.09 -2.26
N ALA A 318 -16.64 -8.33 -1.00
CA ALA A 318 -16.23 -7.29 -0.06
C ALA A 318 -14.78 -6.81 -0.29
N GLY A 319 -13.90 -7.70 -0.76
CA GLY A 319 -12.52 -7.36 -1.08
C GLY A 319 -11.54 -7.56 0.08
N SER A 320 -10.41 -6.87 0.02
CA SER A 320 -9.40 -6.87 1.10
C SER A 320 -9.81 -5.95 2.26
N VAL A 321 -9.04 -5.99 3.35
CA VAL A 321 -9.25 -5.12 4.51
C VAL A 321 -9.30 -3.63 4.13
N ASP A 322 -8.49 -3.16 3.18
CA ASP A 322 -8.47 -1.76 2.71
C ASP A 322 -9.72 -1.37 1.89
N GLN A 323 -10.48 -2.35 1.41
CA GLN A 323 -11.72 -2.14 0.67
C GLN A 323 -12.94 -2.09 1.59
N VAL A 324 -12.79 -2.48 2.86
CA VAL A 324 -13.87 -2.55 3.85
C VAL A 324 -13.68 -1.58 5.02
N SER A 325 -12.45 -1.14 5.28
CA SER A 325 -12.13 -0.24 6.38
C SER A 325 -11.04 0.76 6.00
N ASP A 326 -11.19 1.99 6.47
CA ASP A 326 -10.18 3.06 6.48
C ASP A 326 -9.66 3.35 7.90
N ALA A 327 -10.11 2.60 8.91
CA ALA A 327 -9.73 2.79 10.29
C ALA A 327 -8.26 2.42 10.50
N VAL A 328 -7.48 3.37 11.01
CA VAL A 328 -6.04 3.20 11.28
C VAL A 328 -5.83 2.02 12.23
N GLU A 329 -6.64 1.96 13.29
CA GLU A 329 -6.63 0.92 14.31
C GLU A 329 -6.83 -0.49 13.76
N VAL A 330 -7.45 -0.61 12.58
CA VAL A 330 -7.63 -1.88 11.87
C VAL A 330 -6.44 -2.11 10.94
N LEU A 331 -6.14 -1.15 10.06
CA LEU A 331 -5.18 -1.33 8.96
C LEU A 331 -3.71 -1.43 9.39
N THR A 332 -3.36 -0.91 10.58
CA THR A 332 -2.00 -0.97 11.13
C THR A 332 -1.76 -2.15 12.07
N ASP A 333 -2.79 -2.95 12.37
CA ASP A 333 -2.72 -4.13 13.24
C ASP A 333 -3.14 -5.38 12.46
N ALA A 334 -2.19 -6.30 12.27
CA ALA A 334 -2.44 -7.50 11.47
C ALA A 334 -3.51 -8.43 12.09
N THR A 335 -3.62 -8.47 13.42
CA THR A 335 -4.63 -9.29 14.12
C THR A 335 -6.02 -8.73 13.87
N ARG A 336 -6.19 -7.41 14.01
CA ARG A 336 -7.48 -6.73 13.76
C ARG A 336 -7.87 -6.75 12.29
N SER A 337 -6.91 -6.50 11.39
CA SER A 337 -7.14 -6.62 9.95
C SER A 337 -7.67 -8.00 9.57
N ARG A 338 -7.04 -9.07 10.08
CA ARG A 338 -7.49 -10.46 9.85
C ARG A 338 -8.83 -10.77 10.51
N ALA A 339 -9.13 -10.19 11.66
CA ALA A 339 -10.41 -10.38 12.32
C ALA A 339 -11.56 -9.79 11.47
N VAL A 340 -11.39 -8.58 10.96
CA VAL A 340 -12.36 -7.92 10.07
C VAL A 340 -12.59 -8.74 8.80
N THR A 341 -11.52 -9.19 8.14
CA THR A 341 -11.67 -9.96 6.89
C THR A 341 -12.24 -11.35 7.12
N ARG A 342 -11.93 -12.00 8.25
CA ARG A 342 -12.57 -13.28 8.63
C ARG A 342 -14.08 -13.12 8.82
N ALA A 343 -14.56 -12.00 9.35
CA ALA A 343 -15.99 -11.75 9.48
C ALA A 343 -16.70 -11.67 8.12
N LEU A 344 -16.00 -11.15 7.09
CA LEU A 344 -16.51 -11.03 5.72
C LEU A 344 -16.33 -12.32 4.89
N HIS A 345 -15.38 -13.16 5.31
CA HIS A 345 -14.94 -14.38 4.64
C HIS A 345 -14.79 -15.54 5.65
N PRO A 346 -15.89 -16.00 6.27
CA PRO A 346 -15.81 -17.01 7.31
C PRO A 346 -15.24 -18.34 6.77
N ALA A 347 -14.38 -18.95 7.58
CA ALA A 347 -13.98 -20.34 7.40
C ALA A 347 -15.23 -21.24 7.54
N ARG A 348 -15.27 -22.32 6.75
CA ARG A 348 -16.36 -23.31 6.84
C ARG A 348 -16.22 -24.15 8.09
#